data_AF-A0A3C0BF66-F1
#
_entry.id   AF-A0A3C0BF66-F1
#
_cell.length_a   1.000
_cell.length_b   1.000
_cell.length_c   1.000
_cell.angle_alpha   90.00
_cell.angle_beta   90.00
_cell.angle_gamma   90.00
#
_symmetry.space_group_name_H-M   'P 1'
#
loop_
_entity.id
_entity.type
_entity.pdbx_description
1 polymer ?
#
loop_
_entity_poly.entity_id
_entity_poly.type
_entity_poly.pdbx_seq_one_letter_code
_entity_poly.pdbx_strand_id
1 'polypeptide(L)'
;MLAGNHDSADRLSFASQILAGDNIHICTDAAHLTEAVVVGKGNEAAAVYQIPFLHPGEIRTKETEPAEADSSAGTDGQQDLFAGQAQSPGEHILRTQQELVSEAAARILEYHRSAYEGLPSVVCAHLFTNGGHVSDSERGSVGTAEQVDADIFSQFTYTALGHLHGMQRAGKKSNIWYSGAPLAYSFDDSPETFMLSVRIEKDAVEVNKIPFVPIRAVVRLTGPFEKFYGNGADEQLISQHAENYVEIVCTDSSVPE
;
A
#
# COMPACT_ATOMS: atom_id res chain seq x y z
N MET A 1 -8.04 -9.51 2.76
CA MET A 1 -7.97 -8.23 3.48
C MET A 1 -6.63 -8.19 4.16
N LEU A 2 -5.92 -7.08 3.99
CA LEU A 2 -4.60 -6.87 4.55
C LEU A 2 -4.69 -5.85 5.67
N ALA A 3 -4.05 -6.12 6.79
CA ALA A 3 -3.80 -5.09 7.79
C ALA A 3 -2.76 -4.10 7.25
N GLY A 4 -3.15 -2.83 7.19
CA GLY A 4 -2.23 -1.73 6.94
C GLY A 4 -1.60 -1.20 8.22
N ASN A 5 -0.75 -0.19 8.08
CA ASN A 5 -0.06 0.46 9.20
C ASN A 5 -0.96 1.20 10.20
N HIS A 6 -2.23 1.44 9.86
CA HIS A 6 -3.24 2.06 10.74
C HIS A 6 -4.18 1.05 11.40
N ASP A 7 -4.09 -0.22 11.00
CA ASP A 7 -4.96 -1.26 11.52
C ASP A 7 -4.39 -1.88 12.79
N SER A 8 -5.28 -2.35 13.67
CA SER A 8 -4.89 -3.19 14.80
C SER A 8 -4.92 -4.65 14.35
N ALA A 9 -3.73 -5.23 14.10
CA ALA A 9 -3.56 -6.62 13.71
C ALA A 9 -4.31 -7.59 14.65
N ASP A 10 -4.18 -7.41 15.97
CA ASP A 10 -4.87 -8.23 16.98
C ASP A 10 -6.39 -8.16 16.88
N ARG A 11 -6.96 -7.00 16.53
CA ARG A 11 -8.42 -6.86 16.38
C ARG A 11 -8.91 -7.50 15.10
N LEU A 12 -8.16 -7.37 14.01
CA LEU A 12 -8.51 -7.98 12.73
C LEU A 12 -8.36 -9.50 12.77
N SER A 13 -7.35 -10.02 13.46
CA SER A 13 -7.07 -11.46 13.51
C SER A 13 -8.12 -12.24 14.30
N PHE A 14 -8.81 -11.61 15.28
CA PHE A 14 -9.88 -12.26 16.05
C PHE A 14 -10.97 -12.89 15.18
N ALA A 15 -11.33 -12.27 14.06
CA ALA A 15 -12.39 -12.75 13.18
C ALA A 15 -11.88 -13.58 11.99
N SER A 16 -10.56 -13.71 11.80
CA SER A 16 -9.97 -14.29 10.58
C SER A 16 -10.42 -15.73 10.31
N GLN A 17 -10.40 -16.58 11.34
CA GLN A 17 -10.80 -17.99 11.22
C GLN A 17 -12.30 -18.15 10.95
N ILE A 18 -13.14 -17.28 11.53
CA ILE A 18 -14.59 -17.33 11.34
C ILE A 18 -14.93 -16.91 9.90
N LEU A 19 -14.31 -15.83 9.43
CA LEU A 19 -14.58 -15.25 8.11
C LEU A 19 -13.98 -16.07 6.96
N ALA A 20 -12.94 -16.87 7.23
CA ALA A 20 -12.36 -17.78 6.24
C ALA A 20 -13.38 -18.79 5.69
N GLY A 21 -14.35 -19.23 6.51
CA GLY A 21 -15.43 -20.12 6.08
C GLY A 21 -16.35 -19.51 5.01
N ASP A 22 -16.41 -18.18 4.95
CA ASP A 22 -17.19 -17.40 3.98
C ASP A 22 -16.33 -16.85 2.83
N ASN A 23 -15.12 -17.39 2.63
CA ASN A 23 -14.13 -16.95 1.64
C ASN A 23 -13.64 -15.51 1.84
N ILE A 24 -13.65 -15.03 3.09
CA ILE A 24 -13.05 -13.75 3.47
C ILE A 24 -11.75 -14.05 4.21
N HIS A 25 -10.63 -13.84 3.51
CA HIS A 25 -9.30 -14.10 4.05
C HIS A 25 -8.72 -12.82 4.62
N ILE A 26 -8.19 -12.88 5.85
CA ILE A 26 -7.54 -11.76 6.53
C ILE A 26 -6.11 -12.16 6.85
N CYS A 27 -5.14 -11.33 6.49
CA CYS A 27 -3.74 -11.52 6.80
C CYS A 27 -3.23 -10.34 7.64
N THR A 28 -2.69 -10.65 8.81
CA THR A 28 -2.31 -9.68 9.86
C THR A 28 -0.86 -9.78 10.29
N ASP A 29 -0.15 -10.85 9.91
CA ASP A 29 1.23 -11.12 10.35
C ASP A 29 2.02 -11.92 9.29
N ALA A 30 3.32 -12.03 9.54
CA ALA A 30 4.27 -12.72 8.67
C ALA A 30 4.21 -14.27 8.71
N ALA A 31 3.45 -14.89 9.62
CA ALA A 31 3.48 -16.35 9.77
C ALA A 31 2.84 -17.07 8.58
N HIS A 32 1.91 -16.41 7.89
CA HIS A 32 1.11 -16.97 6.81
C HIS A 32 1.50 -16.48 5.41
N LEU A 33 2.70 -15.90 5.25
CA LEU A 33 3.14 -15.30 3.97
C LEU A 33 3.07 -16.29 2.79
N THR A 34 3.40 -17.56 3.01
CA THR A 34 3.42 -18.59 1.95
C THR A 34 2.07 -19.28 1.77
N GLU A 35 1.07 -19.00 2.60
CA GLU A 35 -0.26 -19.59 2.50
C GLU A 35 -1.07 -18.87 1.42
N ALA A 36 -1.04 -19.41 0.20
CA ALA A 36 -1.79 -18.86 -0.91
C ALA A 36 -3.31 -19.08 -0.73
N VAL A 37 -4.08 -18.03 -1.00
CA VAL A 37 -5.51 -18.15 -1.29
C VAL A 37 -5.66 -18.44 -2.78
N VAL A 38 -6.06 -19.66 -3.12
CA VAL A 38 -6.30 -20.02 -4.52
C VAL A 38 -7.70 -19.58 -4.91
N VAL A 39 -7.78 -18.60 -5.81
CA VAL A 39 -9.05 -18.12 -6.38
C VAL A 39 -9.21 -18.68 -7.78
N GLY A 40 -10.40 -19.14 -8.14
CA GLY A 40 -10.62 -19.71 -9.47
C GLY A 40 -12.08 -19.77 -9.89
N LYS A 41 -12.28 -19.87 -11.19
CA LYS A 41 -13.59 -20.04 -11.83
C LYS A 41 -13.46 -20.97 -13.03
N GLY A 42 -14.13 -22.10 -12.99
CA GLY A 42 -14.00 -23.12 -14.03
C GLY A 42 -12.58 -23.68 -14.07
N ASN A 43 -11.90 -23.57 -15.22
CA ASN A 43 -10.53 -24.05 -15.41
C ASN A 43 -9.46 -22.97 -15.19
N GLU A 44 -9.86 -21.76 -14.78
CA GLU A 44 -8.96 -20.65 -14.51
C GLU A 44 -8.75 -20.52 -13.00
N ALA A 45 -7.51 -20.35 -12.57
CA ALA A 45 -7.16 -20.13 -11.17
C ALA A 45 -5.91 -19.25 -11.03
N ALA A 46 -5.75 -18.59 -9.89
CA ALA A 46 -4.57 -17.83 -9.50
C ALA A 46 -4.27 -18.04 -8.01
N ALA A 47 -2.99 -18.03 -7.66
CA ALA A 47 -2.52 -18.07 -6.28
C ALA A 47 -2.34 -16.63 -5.77
N VAL A 48 -3.13 -16.25 -4.75
CA VAL A 48 -3.09 -14.92 -4.16
C VAL A 48 -2.37 -14.95 -2.82
N TYR A 49 -1.31 -14.18 -2.70
CA TYR A 49 -0.49 -14.02 -1.51
C TYR A 49 -0.72 -12.65 -0.87
N GLN A 50 -0.48 -12.57 0.42
CA GLN A 50 -0.74 -11.39 1.24
C GLN A 50 0.51 -11.04 2.04
N ILE A 51 0.99 -9.80 1.91
CA ILE A 51 2.06 -9.23 2.73
C ILE A 51 1.45 -8.05 3.50
N PRO A 52 1.09 -8.20 4.78
CA PRO A 52 0.57 -7.10 5.57
C PRO A 52 1.68 -6.07 5.81
N PHE A 53 1.34 -4.96 6.45
CA PHE A 53 2.39 -4.07 6.95
C PHE A 53 3.22 -4.83 8.00
N LEU A 54 4.52 -5.02 7.74
CA LEU A 54 5.41 -5.82 8.60
C LEU A 54 6.10 -4.91 9.62
N HIS A 55 6.27 -5.35 10.85
CA HIS A 55 7.09 -4.64 11.84
C HIS A 55 8.50 -5.25 12.00
N PRO A 56 9.50 -4.44 12.41
CA PRO A 56 10.83 -4.94 12.73
C PRO A 56 10.78 -6.12 13.70
N GLY A 57 11.49 -7.20 13.39
CA GLY A 57 11.51 -8.39 14.24
C GLY A 57 10.52 -9.50 13.91
N GLU A 58 9.55 -9.25 13.02
CA GLU A 58 8.54 -10.27 12.66
C GLU A 58 9.12 -11.43 11.83
N ILE A 59 10.15 -11.16 11.02
CA ILE A 59 10.81 -12.19 10.21
C ILE A 59 12.23 -12.41 10.72
N ARG A 60 12.56 -13.69 10.89
CA ARG A 60 13.90 -14.17 11.24
C ARG A 60 14.45 -15.02 10.11
N THR A 61 15.75 -14.91 9.88
CA THR A 61 16.52 -15.75 8.96
C THR A 61 17.62 -16.48 9.73
N LYS A 62 18.08 -17.62 9.21
CA LYS A 62 19.27 -18.28 9.74
C LYS A 62 20.50 -17.56 9.20
N GLU A 63 21.53 -17.36 10.01
CA GLU A 63 22.80 -16.81 9.54
C GLU A 63 23.35 -17.68 8.39
N THR A 64 23.53 -17.05 7.23
CA THR A 64 24.45 -17.54 6.20
C THR A 64 25.79 -16.86 6.47
N GLU A 65 26.84 -17.66 6.66
CA GLU A 65 28.22 -17.16 6.83
C GLU A 65 28.52 -16.06 5.78
N PRO A 66 28.97 -14.86 6.19
CA PRO A 66 29.19 -13.78 5.25
C PRO A 66 30.33 -14.14 4.29
N ALA A 67 30.06 -14.04 2.98
CA ALA A 67 31.12 -13.90 1.99
C ALA A 67 31.85 -12.58 2.28
N GLU A 68 33.18 -12.64 2.34
CA GLU A 68 34.10 -11.56 2.73
C GLU A 68 33.67 -10.18 2.18
N ALA A 69 33.19 -9.31 3.06
CA ALA A 69 32.85 -7.93 2.74
C ALA A 69 34.01 -7.00 3.11
N ASP A 70 34.48 -6.26 2.11
CA ASP A 70 35.52 -5.23 2.18
C ASP A 70 35.13 -4.11 3.15
N SER A 71 36.06 -3.74 4.03
CA SER A 71 35.84 -2.85 5.15
C SER A 71 35.95 -1.37 4.74
N SER A 72 34.85 -0.70 4.44
CA SER A 72 34.74 0.76 4.64
C SER A 72 33.31 1.30 4.55
N ALA A 73 32.68 1.58 5.70
CA ALA A 73 31.73 2.70 5.85
C ALA A 73 31.45 2.93 7.34
N GLY A 74 31.46 4.20 7.76
CA GLY A 74 31.50 4.65 9.15
C GLY A 74 30.21 4.46 9.94
N THR A 75 30.38 4.36 11.26
CA THR A 75 29.31 4.25 12.25
C THR A 75 28.81 5.63 12.66
N ASP A 76 27.56 5.96 12.33
CA ASP A 76 26.80 7.00 13.02
C ASP A 76 25.83 6.34 14.01
N GLY A 77 25.96 6.76 15.28
CA GLY A 77 25.36 6.12 16.43
C GLY A 77 23.85 6.30 16.52
N GLN A 78 23.14 5.18 16.51
CA GLN A 78 21.86 5.03 17.18
C GLN A 78 22.01 3.92 18.23
N GLN A 79 21.83 4.30 19.49
CA GLN A 79 21.91 3.40 20.63
C GLN A 79 20.81 2.34 20.53
N ASP A 80 21.21 1.09 20.73
CA ASP A 80 20.40 -0.11 20.53
C ASP A 80 19.32 -0.24 21.62
N LEU A 81 18.13 0.32 21.36
CA LEU A 81 16.95 0.26 22.26
C LEU A 81 16.40 -1.17 22.46
N PHE A 82 16.90 -2.16 21.70
CA PHE A 82 16.39 -3.54 21.66
C PHE A 82 17.37 -4.59 22.20
N ALA A 83 18.43 -4.19 22.92
CA ALA A 83 19.41 -5.09 23.54
C ALA A 83 18.84 -6.09 24.58
N GLY A 84 17.50 -6.10 24.80
CA GLY A 84 16.83 -6.92 25.81
C GLY A 84 16.18 -8.21 25.32
N GLN A 85 16.10 -8.48 24.01
CA GLN A 85 15.63 -9.79 23.52
C GLN A 85 16.82 -10.68 23.21
N ALA A 86 16.98 -11.74 24.01
CA ALA A 86 18.05 -12.73 23.86
C ALA A 86 18.02 -13.32 22.44
N GLN A 87 18.97 -12.91 21.60
CA GLN A 87 19.22 -13.53 20.31
C GLN A 87 19.69 -14.96 20.56
N SER A 88 19.02 -15.94 19.93
CA SER A 88 19.56 -17.30 19.88
C SER A 88 20.76 -17.27 18.93
N PRO A 89 21.89 -17.94 19.25
CA PRO A 89 23.04 -17.98 18.36
C PRO A 89 22.64 -18.50 16.97
N GLY A 90 22.92 -17.74 15.91
CA GLY A 90 22.65 -18.11 14.52
C GLY A 90 21.34 -17.61 13.91
N GLU A 91 20.55 -16.77 14.61
CA GLU A 91 19.37 -16.10 14.04
C GLU A 91 19.64 -14.62 13.74
N HIS A 92 19.45 -14.21 12.49
CA HIS A 92 19.46 -12.81 12.10
C HIS A 92 18.02 -12.27 12.07
N ILE A 93 17.80 -11.20 12.83
CA ILE A 93 16.50 -10.53 12.91
C ILE A 93 16.49 -9.42 11.85
N LEU A 94 15.53 -9.49 10.93
CA LEU A 94 15.36 -8.44 9.92
C LEU A 94 14.72 -7.20 10.56
N ARG A 95 15.25 -6.02 10.24
CA ARG A 95 14.89 -4.77 10.91
C ARG A 95 14.26 -3.77 9.97
N THR A 96 14.68 -3.75 8.72
CA THR A 96 14.18 -2.77 7.74
C THR A 96 12.98 -3.29 6.96
N GLN A 97 12.10 -2.40 6.50
CA GLN A 97 11.02 -2.73 5.56
C GLN A 97 11.57 -3.40 4.31
N GLN A 98 12.69 -2.90 3.77
CA GLN A 98 13.32 -3.48 2.58
C GLN A 98 13.71 -4.94 2.82
N GLU A 99 14.40 -5.25 3.93
CA GLU A 99 14.80 -6.62 4.26
C GLU A 99 13.59 -7.53 4.47
N LEU A 100 12.63 -7.10 5.30
CA LEU A 100 11.44 -7.87 5.64
C LEU A 100 10.64 -8.24 4.40
N VAL A 101 10.35 -7.27 3.54
CA VAL A 101 9.54 -7.48 2.34
C VAL A 101 10.32 -8.26 1.28
N SER A 102 11.64 -8.05 1.16
CA SER A 102 12.47 -8.84 0.22
C SER A 102 12.47 -10.32 0.59
N GLU A 103 12.63 -10.62 1.88
CA GLU A 103 12.58 -11.99 2.40
C GLU A 103 11.18 -12.60 2.24
N ALA A 104 10.13 -11.84 2.53
CA ALA A 104 8.75 -12.28 2.32
C ALA A 104 8.49 -12.64 0.85
N ALA A 105 8.88 -11.75 -0.07
CA ALA A 105 8.74 -11.98 -1.51
C ALA A 105 9.54 -13.21 -1.96
N ALA A 106 10.78 -13.39 -1.48
CA ALA A 106 11.61 -14.54 -1.81
C ALA A 106 10.98 -15.86 -1.35
N ARG A 107 10.49 -15.93 -0.09
CA ARG A 107 9.79 -17.11 0.45
C ARG A 107 8.55 -17.46 -0.36
N ILE A 108 7.76 -16.45 -0.70
CA ILE A 108 6.55 -16.63 -1.50
C ILE A 108 6.89 -17.20 -2.87
N LEU A 109 7.86 -16.60 -3.58
CA LEU A 109 8.25 -17.05 -4.92
C LEU A 109 8.81 -18.47 -4.92
N GLU A 110 9.61 -18.83 -3.92
CA GLU A 110 10.12 -20.19 -3.75
C GLU A 110 8.98 -21.19 -3.53
N TYR A 111 8.08 -20.89 -2.58
CA TYR A 111 6.95 -21.75 -2.31
C TYR A 111 6.01 -21.88 -3.51
N HIS A 112 5.71 -20.77 -4.18
CA HIS A 112 4.87 -20.74 -5.38
C HIS A 112 5.42 -21.64 -6.48
N ARG A 113 6.73 -21.58 -6.76
CA ARG A 113 7.39 -22.42 -7.76
C ARG A 113 7.23 -23.92 -7.47
N SER A 114 7.18 -24.32 -6.20
CA SER A 114 7.04 -25.74 -5.82
C SER A 114 5.60 -26.22 -5.70
N ALA A 115 4.68 -25.37 -5.22
CA ALA A 115 3.32 -25.78 -4.87
C ALA A 115 2.26 -25.41 -5.92
N TYR A 116 2.51 -24.37 -6.73
CA TYR A 116 1.52 -23.79 -7.64
C TYR A 116 2.11 -23.49 -9.02
N GLU A 117 3.04 -24.34 -9.47
CA GLU A 117 3.67 -24.22 -10.78
C GLU A 117 2.60 -24.08 -11.89
N GLY A 118 2.78 -23.05 -12.74
CA GLY A 118 1.87 -22.77 -13.86
C GLY A 118 0.63 -21.95 -13.51
N LEU A 119 0.36 -21.65 -12.23
CA LEU A 119 -0.66 -20.68 -11.85
C LEU A 119 -0.07 -19.27 -11.82
N PRO A 120 -0.84 -18.23 -12.19
CA PRO A 120 -0.47 -16.85 -11.90
C PRO A 120 -0.23 -16.61 -10.41
N SER A 121 0.83 -15.87 -10.10
CA SER A 121 1.11 -15.39 -8.74
C SER A 121 0.65 -13.94 -8.60
N VAL A 122 -0.30 -13.70 -7.72
CA VAL A 122 -0.76 -12.37 -7.37
C VAL A 122 -0.33 -12.08 -5.93
N VAL A 123 0.29 -10.93 -5.69
CA VAL A 123 0.61 -10.50 -4.33
C VAL A 123 -0.08 -9.18 -4.01
N CYS A 124 -0.77 -9.16 -2.88
CA CYS A 124 -1.32 -7.95 -2.30
C CYS A 124 -0.40 -7.53 -1.15
N ALA A 125 0.11 -6.30 -1.16
CA ALA A 125 1.06 -5.83 -0.14
C ALA A 125 0.73 -4.40 0.34
N HIS A 126 0.98 -4.11 1.61
CA HIS A 126 0.77 -2.77 2.18
C HIS A 126 2.08 -2.18 2.67
N LEU A 127 2.66 -1.27 1.89
CA LEU A 127 4.00 -0.70 2.15
C LEU A 127 4.19 0.58 1.34
N PHE A 128 5.27 1.30 1.64
CA PHE A 128 5.68 2.47 0.88
C PHE A 128 6.84 2.12 -0.08
N THR A 129 6.72 2.48 -1.36
CA THR A 129 7.79 2.23 -2.35
C THR A 129 8.57 3.48 -2.72
N ASN A 130 9.85 3.30 -3.07
CA ASN A 130 10.69 4.33 -3.66
C ASN A 130 10.01 5.00 -4.87
N GLY A 131 10.04 6.33 -4.92
CA GLY A 131 9.50 7.11 -6.03
C GLY A 131 7.96 7.17 -6.09
N GLY A 132 7.26 6.68 -5.07
CA GLY A 132 5.82 6.87 -4.92
C GLY A 132 5.47 8.33 -4.70
N HIS A 133 4.44 8.82 -5.41
CA HIS A 133 3.87 10.14 -5.20
C HIS A 133 2.93 10.11 -4.00
N VAL A 134 3.20 11.01 -3.04
CA VAL A 134 2.53 11.10 -1.74
C VAL A 134 1.64 12.33 -1.71
N SER A 135 0.41 12.18 -1.23
CA SER A 135 -0.51 13.27 -0.92
C SER A 135 -0.24 13.87 0.46
N ASP A 136 -0.79 15.04 0.74
CA ASP A 136 -0.55 15.72 2.02
C ASP A 136 -1.14 14.97 3.22
N SER A 137 -2.25 14.22 3.03
CA SER A 137 -2.81 13.34 4.07
C SER A 137 -1.82 12.26 4.55
N GLU A 138 -0.90 11.87 3.67
CA GLU A 138 0.04 10.78 3.91
C GLU A 138 1.38 11.28 4.43
N ARG A 139 1.76 12.53 4.18
CA ARG A 139 3.05 13.11 4.63
C ARG A 139 3.28 12.96 6.12
N GLY A 140 2.23 13.09 6.94
CA GLY A 140 2.32 12.91 8.39
C GLY A 140 2.57 11.46 8.82
N SER A 141 2.21 10.48 7.99
CA SER A 141 2.36 9.04 8.25
C SER A 141 3.59 8.42 7.55
N VAL A 142 4.15 9.11 6.55
CA VAL A 142 5.36 8.71 5.81
C VAL A 142 6.66 9.13 6.53
N GLY A 143 6.59 10.03 7.52
CA GLY A 143 7.76 10.71 8.12
C GLY A 143 8.91 9.80 8.60
N THR A 144 8.63 8.55 8.99
CA THR A 144 9.65 7.54 9.34
C THR A 144 9.45 6.20 8.60
N ALA A 145 8.53 6.14 7.63
CA ALA A 145 8.27 4.92 6.89
C ALA A 145 9.44 4.64 5.94
N GLU A 146 10.13 3.53 6.16
CA GLU A 146 11.20 3.10 5.27
C GLU A 146 10.63 2.75 3.89
N GLN A 147 11.30 3.19 2.84
CA GLN A 147 10.87 3.00 1.46
C GLN A 147 11.45 1.70 0.90
N VAL A 148 10.63 0.97 0.17
CA VAL A 148 10.99 -0.31 -0.45
C VAL A 148 11.18 -0.14 -1.96
N ASP A 149 12.20 -0.76 -2.54
CA ASP A 149 12.30 -0.88 -3.99
C ASP A 149 11.17 -1.80 -4.50
N ALA A 150 10.25 -1.22 -5.26
CA ALA A 150 9.12 -1.95 -5.84
C ALA A 150 9.55 -3.10 -6.76
N ASP A 151 10.75 -3.04 -7.36
CA ASP A 151 11.21 -4.04 -8.32
C ASP A 151 11.40 -5.44 -7.72
N ILE A 152 11.42 -5.59 -6.39
CA ILE A 152 11.34 -6.90 -5.73
C ILE A 152 10.09 -7.68 -6.14
N PHE A 153 9.02 -6.99 -6.51
CA PHE A 153 7.75 -7.57 -6.93
C PHE A 153 7.68 -7.90 -8.44
N SER A 154 8.75 -7.60 -9.19
CA SER A 154 8.76 -7.77 -10.64
C SER A 154 8.63 -9.23 -11.12
N GLN A 155 8.83 -10.21 -10.24
CA GLN A 155 8.72 -11.64 -10.53
C GLN A 155 7.31 -12.21 -10.35
N PHE A 156 6.42 -11.48 -9.67
CA PHE A 156 5.01 -11.87 -9.56
C PHE A 156 4.28 -11.61 -10.88
N THR A 157 3.20 -12.33 -11.14
CA THR A 157 2.33 -12.02 -12.29
C THR A 157 1.71 -10.64 -12.11
N TYR A 158 1.15 -10.34 -10.93
CA TYR A 158 0.61 -9.01 -10.60
C TYR A 158 0.81 -8.65 -9.13
N THR A 159 1.00 -7.38 -8.86
CA THR A 159 1.16 -6.84 -7.51
C THR A 159 0.21 -5.68 -7.26
N ALA A 160 -0.68 -5.88 -6.28
CA ALA A 160 -1.59 -4.86 -5.78
C ALA A 160 -1.00 -4.24 -4.51
N LEU A 161 -0.48 -3.02 -4.62
CA LEU A 161 0.02 -2.25 -3.49
C LEU A 161 -1.10 -1.41 -2.87
N GLY A 162 -1.11 -1.36 -1.54
CA GLY A 162 -1.84 -0.40 -0.71
C GLY A 162 -0.87 0.52 0.04
N HIS A 163 -1.41 1.44 0.84
CA HIS A 163 -0.75 2.55 1.55
C HIS A 163 -0.88 3.89 0.82
N LEU A 164 -0.54 3.96 -0.49
CA LEU A 164 -0.70 5.21 -1.25
C LEU A 164 -2.15 5.46 -1.70
N HIS A 165 -2.64 6.68 -1.49
CA HIS A 165 -3.98 7.17 -1.81
C HIS A 165 -4.10 7.58 -3.28
N GLY A 166 -2.99 7.96 -3.91
CA GLY A 166 -2.92 8.23 -5.35
C GLY A 166 -2.71 6.95 -6.17
N MET A 167 -3.62 6.67 -7.10
CA MET A 167 -3.46 5.58 -8.08
C MET A 167 -2.24 5.82 -8.97
N GLN A 168 -1.29 4.89 -8.95
CA GLN A 168 -0.05 5.01 -9.72
C GLN A 168 0.61 3.65 -9.97
N ARG A 169 1.47 3.59 -10.99
CA ARG A 169 2.38 2.46 -11.18
C ARG A 169 3.57 2.61 -10.24
N ALA A 170 4.12 1.48 -9.81
CA ALA A 170 5.38 1.42 -9.09
C ALA A 170 6.39 0.53 -9.82
N GLY A 171 7.68 0.74 -9.55
CA GLY A 171 8.76 -0.04 -10.17
C GLY A 171 8.87 0.14 -11.68
N LYS A 172 9.74 -0.66 -12.30
CA LYS A 172 10.04 -0.59 -13.73
C LYS A 172 9.04 -1.37 -14.58
N LYS A 173 8.50 -2.48 -14.06
CA LYS A 173 7.53 -3.32 -14.78
C LYS A 173 6.10 -2.76 -14.71
N SER A 174 5.22 -3.24 -15.58
CA SER A 174 3.83 -2.76 -15.70
C SER A 174 2.83 -3.50 -14.81
N ASN A 175 3.29 -4.46 -14.02
CA ASN A 175 2.47 -5.34 -13.21
C ASN A 175 2.34 -4.92 -11.74
N ILE A 176 2.92 -3.78 -11.34
CA ILE A 176 2.92 -3.31 -9.94
C ILE A 176 2.16 -1.99 -9.87
N TRP A 177 1.10 -1.95 -9.06
CA TRP A 177 0.19 -0.82 -9.00
C TRP A 177 -0.26 -0.51 -7.58
N TYR A 178 -0.27 0.77 -7.24
CA TYR A 178 -1.18 1.28 -6.22
C TYR A 178 -2.53 1.56 -6.86
N SER A 179 -3.59 0.99 -6.29
CA SER A 179 -4.96 1.28 -6.71
C SER A 179 -5.43 2.67 -6.26
N GLY A 180 -4.81 3.21 -5.21
CA GLY A 180 -5.24 4.45 -4.58
C GLY A 180 -6.39 4.24 -3.61
N ALA A 181 -6.76 5.32 -2.92
CA ALA A 181 -7.95 5.36 -2.11
C ALA A 181 -9.19 5.52 -3.01
N PRO A 182 -10.30 4.80 -2.73
CA PRO A 182 -11.54 4.96 -3.50
C PRO A 182 -12.25 6.28 -3.19
N LEU A 183 -11.86 6.97 -2.12
CA LEU A 183 -12.37 8.28 -1.72
C LEU A 183 -11.18 9.18 -1.41
N ALA A 184 -11.30 10.47 -1.72
CA ALA A 184 -10.37 11.48 -1.26
C ALA A 184 -10.51 11.67 0.26
N TYR A 185 -9.39 11.63 0.98
CA TYR A 185 -9.28 11.88 2.42
C TYR A 185 -8.69 13.27 2.73
N SER A 186 -8.12 13.95 1.74
CA SER A 186 -7.74 15.36 1.82
C SER A 186 -8.12 16.16 0.58
N PHE A 187 -8.11 17.49 0.71
CA PHE A 187 -8.32 18.42 -0.41
C PHE A 187 -7.15 18.48 -1.40
N ASP A 188 -6.01 17.88 -1.04
CA ASP A 188 -4.83 17.71 -1.90
C ASP A 188 -4.82 16.36 -2.63
N ASP A 189 -5.74 15.45 -2.29
CA ASP A 189 -5.92 14.20 -3.02
C ASP A 189 -6.58 14.47 -4.38
N SER A 190 -6.32 13.58 -5.34
CA SER A 190 -7.01 13.63 -6.63
C SER A 190 -8.53 13.50 -6.43
N PRO A 191 -9.35 14.39 -7.05
CA PRO A 191 -10.80 14.24 -7.05
C PRO A 191 -11.25 13.05 -7.91
N GLU A 192 -10.40 12.62 -8.86
CA GLU A 192 -10.61 11.41 -9.64
C GLU A 192 -10.04 10.20 -8.89
N THR A 193 -10.91 9.25 -8.58
CA THR A 193 -10.57 7.98 -7.92
C THR A 193 -10.96 6.83 -8.83
N PHE A 194 -10.28 5.69 -8.67
CA PHE A 194 -10.45 4.54 -9.56
C PHE A 194 -10.44 3.24 -8.78
N MET A 195 -11.16 2.27 -9.30
CA MET A 195 -10.93 0.85 -9.02
C MET A 195 -10.13 0.25 -10.18
N LEU A 196 -9.23 -0.69 -9.89
CA LEU A 196 -8.47 -1.38 -10.93
C LEU A 196 -9.11 -2.73 -11.26
N SER A 197 -9.50 -2.93 -12.52
CA SER A 197 -9.86 -4.23 -13.07
C SER A 197 -8.64 -4.84 -13.73
N VAL A 198 -8.17 -5.95 -13.18
CA VAL A 198 -6.96 -6.64 -13.65
C VAL A 198 -7.36 -7.93 -14.34
N ARG A 199 -6.95 -8.06 -15.61
CA ARG A 199 -7.11 -9.28 -16.41
C ARG A 199 -5.74 -9.91 -16.56
N ILE A 200 -5.66 -11.20 -16.22
CA ILE A 200 -4.43 -12.00 -16.35
C ILE A 200 -4.71 -13.11 -17.35
N GLU A 201 -3.94 -13.13 -18.44
CA GLU A 201 -4.01 -14.17 -19.46
C GLU A 201 -2.60 -14.74 -19.68
N LYS A 202 -2.33 -15.90 -19.08
CA LYS A 202 -0.98 -16.48 -19.01
C LYS A 202 0.00 -15.48 -18.37
N ASP A 203 0.98 -15.00 -19.15
CA ASP A 203 2.00 -14.04 -18.72
C ASP A 203 1.61 -12.58 -19.02
N ALA A 204 0.47 -12.34 -19.66
CA ALA A 204 0.00 -11.00 -19.99
C ALA A 204 -0.91 -10.47 -18.88
N VAL A 205 -0.65 -9.22 -18.47
CA VAL A 205 -1.48 -8.51 -17.49
C VAL A 205 -1.99 -7.22 -18.12
N GLU A 206 -3.31 -7.08 -18.15
CA GLU A 206 -4.01 -5.88 -18.58
C GLU A 206 -4.69 -5.24 -17.37
N VAL A 207 -4.44 -3.95 -17.15
CA VAL A 207 -5.00 -3.18 -16.04
C VAL A 207 -5.88 -2.09 -16.60
N ASN A 208 -7.18 -2.18 -16.31
CA ASN A 208 -8.19 -1.22 -16.71
C ASN A 208 -8.65 -0.40 -15.50
N LYS A 209 -8.73 0.92 -15.69
CA LYS A 209 -9.21 1.85 -14.67
C LYS A 209 -10.72 1.96 -14.78
N ILE A 210 -11.42 1.68 -13.69
CA ILE A 210 -12.86 1.89 -13.55
C ILE A 210 -13.04 3.14 -12.70
N PRO A 211 -13.52 4.27 -13.27
CA PRO A 211 -13.76 5.47 -12.49
C PRO A 211 -14.73 5.20 -11.34
N PHE A 212 -14.37 5.66 -10.15
CA PHE A 212 -15.25 5.65 -9.00
C PHE A 212 -15.77 7.08 -8.77
N VAL A 213 -17.10 7.24 -8.77
CA VAL A 213 -17.74 8.53 -8.58
C VAL A 213 -18.31 8.58 -7.16
N PRO A 214 -17.73 9.39 -6.25
CA PRO A 214 -18.23 9.50 -4.90
C PRO A 214 -19.60 10.20 -4.90
N ILE A 215 -20.45 9.87 -3.92
CA ILE A 215 -21.75 10.54 -3.73
C ILE A 215 -21.55 12.03 -3.44
N ARG A 216 -20.49 12.36 -2.68
CA ARG A 216 -20.06 13.73 -2.37
C ARG A 216 -18.58 13.85 -2.68
N ALA A 217 -18.22 14.74 -3.60
CA ALA A 217 -16.83 14.99 -3.94
C ALA A 217 -16.16 15.88 -2.87
N VAL A 218 -14.84 15.74 -2.77
CA VAL A 218 -13.98 16.69 -2.04
C VAL A 218 -13.44 17.67 -3.07
N VAL A 219 -13.71 18.96 -2.90
CA VAL A 219 -13.43 20.01 -3.89
C VAL A 219 -12.76 21.20 -3.24
N ARG A 220 -11.66 21.67 -3.82
CA ARG A 220 -11.02 22.95 -3.47
C ARG A 220 -11.45 24.02 -4.47
N LEU A 221 -12.03 25.10 -3.97
CA LEU A 221 -12.40 26.28 -4.76
C LEU A 221 -11.49 27.45 -4.38
N THR A 222 -10.87 28.07 -5.38
CA THR A 222 -9.94 29.20 -5.18
C THR A 222 -10.47 30.45 -5.86
N GLY A 223 -10.43 31.58 -5.16
CA GLY A 223 -10.88 32.87 -5.68
C GLY A 223 -11.05 33.94 -4.60
N PRO A 224 -11.47 35.17 -4.96
CA PRO A 224 -11.78 36.20 -3.98
C PRO A 224 -13.03 35.84 -3.18
N PHE A 225 -13.16 36.36 -1.96
CA PHE A 225 -14.27 36.10 -1.04
C PHE A 225 -15.63 36.44 -1.65
N GLU A 226 -15.74 37.57 -2.36
CA GLU A 226 -16.98 38.00 -3.02
C GLU A 226 -17.50 36.98 -4.04
N LYS A 227 -16.62 36.18 -4.64
CA LYS A 227 -17.03 35.09 -5.56
C LYS A 227 -17.86 34.02 -4.86
N PHE A 228 -17.66 33.83 -3.56
CA PHE A 228 -18.29 32.77 -2.79
C PHE A 228 -19.39 33.28 -1.85
N TYR A 229 -19.43 34.59 -1.58
CA TYR A 229 -20.32 35.16 -0.57
C TYR A 229 -20.76 36.60 -0.91
N GLY A 230 -22.03 36.92 -0.63
CA GLY A 230 -22.61 38.24 -0.84
C GLY A 230 -23.28 38.42 -2.21
N ASN A 231 -23.57 39.66 -2.57
CA ASN A 231 -24.36 39.98 -3.77
C ASN A 231 -23.62 39.71 -5.10
N GLY A 232 -22.28 39.62 -5.06
CA GLY A 232 -21.44 39.28 -6.22
C GLY A 232 -21.12 37.78 -6.33
N ALA A 233 -21.73 36.94 -5.49
CA ALA A 233 -21.43 35.51 -5.45
C ALA A 233 -21.82 34.79 -6.75
N ASP A 234 -21.00 33.82 -7.14
CA ASP A 234 -21.27 32.94 -8.25
C ASP A 234 -22.29 31.86 -7.82
N GLU A 235 -23.57 32.18 -7.93
CA GLU A 235 -24.67 31.29 -7.55
C GLU A 235 -24.63 29.95 -8.30
N GLN A 236 -24.16 29.94 -9.55
CA GLN A 236 -24.05 28.72 -10.34
C GLN A 236 -22.97 27.80 -9.77
N LEU A 237 -21.80 28.34 -9.44
CA LEU A 237 -20.72 27.59 -8.80
C LEU A 237 -21.15 27.03 -7.44
N ILE A 238 -21.82 27.85 -6.63
CA ILE A 238 -22.32 27.42 -5.31
C ILE A 238 -23.33 26.29 -5.48
N SER A 239 -24.31 26.44 -6.37
CA SER A 239 -25.31 25.40 -6.62
C SER A 239 -24.70 24.11 -7.16
N GLN A 240 -23.64 24.21 -7.99
CA GLN A 240 -22.93 23.05 -8.53
C GLN A 240 -22.25 22.21 -7.45
N HIS A 241 -21.78 22.84 -6.36
CA HIS A 241 -21.03 22.19 -5.29
C HIS A 241 -21.77 22.09 -3.95
N ALA A 242 -23.07 22.38 -3.92
CA ALA A 242 -23.87 22.47 -2.68
C ALA A 242 -23.84 21.19 -1.81
N GLU A 243 -23.71 20.02 -2.42
CA GLU A 243 -23.68 18.72 -1.73
C GLU A 243 -22.26 18.16 -1.52
N ASN A 244 -21.23 18.87 -1.98
CA ASN A 244 -19.84 18.42 -1.88
C ASN A 244 -19.19 18.89 -0.57
N TYR A 245 -18.08 18.25 -0.21
CA TYR A 245 -17.17 18.77 0.80
C TYR A 245 -16.28 19.82 0.13
N VAL A 246 -16.38 21.07 0.58
CA VAL A 246 -15.73 22.20 -0.09
C VAL A 246 -14.72 22.86 0.85
N GLU A 247 -13.49 23.02 0.37
CA GLU A 247 -12.50 23.94 0.93
C GLU A 247 -12.46 25.20 0.06
N ILE A 248 -12.62 26.36 0.69
CA ILE A 248 -12.51 27.65 0.02
C ILE A 248 -11.15 28.25 0.36
N VAL A 249 -10.34 28.50 -0.67
CA VAL A 249 -9.07 29.21 -0.56
C VAL A 249 -9.27 30.63 -1.09
N CYS A 250 -9.45 31.56 -0.16
CA CYS A 250 -9.61 32.98 -0.48
C CYS A 250 -8.28 33.58 -0.94
N THR A 251 -8.30 34.30 -2.07
CA THR A 251 -7.10 34.96 -2.63
C THR A 251 -6.89 36.39 -2.13
N ASP A 252 -7.87 36.98 -1.45
CA ASP A 252 -7.79 38.35 -0.97
C ASP A 252 -6.83 38.47 0.22
N SER A 253 -6.10 39.58 0.28
CA SER A 253 -5.18 39.91 1.39
C SER A 253 -5.89 40.49 2.62
N SER A 254 -7.20 40.73 2.54
CA SER A 254 -8.06 41.22 3.62
C SER A 254 -9.50 40.78 3.39
N VAL A 255 -10.23 40.46 4.46
CA VAL A 255 -11.69 40.22 4.37
C VAL A 255 -12.39 41.57 4.15
N PRO A 256 -13.22 41.73 3.10
CA PRO A 256 -14.02 42.94 2.93
C PRO A 256 -14.90 43.19 4.17
N GLU A 257 -14.99 44.44 4.64
CA GLU A 257 -15.86 44.84 5.77
C GLU A 257 -17.35 44.59 5.50
#